data_AF-A0A4P5W001-F1
#
_entry.id   AF-A0A4P5W001-F1
#
_cell.length_a   1.000
_cell.length_b   1.000
_cell.length_c   1.000
_cell.angle_alpha   90.00
_cell.angle_beta   90.00
_cell.angle_gamma   90.00
#
_symmetry.space_group_name_H-M   'P 1'
#
loop_
_entity.id
_entity.type
_entity.pdbx_description
1 polymer ?
#
loop_
_entity_poly.entity_id
_entity_poly.type
_entity_poly.pdbx_seq_one_letter_code
_entity_poly.pdbx_strand_id
1 'polypeptide(L)'
;MRLFFWIPLVLSACDTMDMDSGDTGMGGDPADTGETADTGDTADTNDLVSECTTEACGGDPTGEWTIADVCFDGTPSDLQCEGSTIRLSDISMVGTLSLNADGTYTNELVSGNFESRIDLPSTCLDEEHPDCASVQAEIDGYTCEDDGSGGCVCTGSNPMDPATDVGTWSVSGTDLSLDAGNGADTAPYCNDTDELWVDLSGTSGIPIQVLFTR
;
A
#
# COMPACT_ATOMS: atom_id res chain seq x y z
N MET A 1 -17.78 -6.29 7.28
CA MET A 1 -17.35 -5.17 8.14
C MET A 1 -16.59 -4.25 7.21
N ARG A 2 -17.16 -3.10 6.84
CA ARG A 2 -16.66 -2.27 5.72
C ARG A 2 -15.45 -1.48 6.20
N LEU A 3 -14.28 -1.71 5.59
CA LEU A 3 -13.04 -0.98 5.87
C LEU A 3 -13.14 0.45 5.34
N PHE A 4 -12.68 1.39 6.16
CA PHE A 4 -13.02 2.81 6.12
C PHE A 4 -11.96 3.64 5.37
N PHE A 5 -12.46 4.37 4.37
CA PHE A 5 -12.18 5.71 3.83
C PHE A 5 -10.91 6.53 4.09
N TRP A 6 -9.84 6.04 4.73
CA TRP A 6 -8.58 6.79 4.80
C TRP A 6 -7.81 6.81 3.46
N ILE A 7 -8.04 5.82 2.60
CA ILE A 7 -7.62 5.81 1.19
C ILE A 7 -8.66 4.98 0.42
N PRO A 8 -9.72 5.56 -0.17
CA PRO A 8 -10.78 4.77 -0.80
C PRO A 8 -10.35 4.02 -2.07
N LEU A 9 -9.08 4.11 -2.51
CA LEU A 9 -8.65 3.55 -3.80
C LEU A 9 -7.38 2.69 -3.81
N VAL A 10 -6.55 2.67 -2.77
CA VAL A 10 -5.41 1.73 -2.76
C VAL A 10 -5.90 0.30 -2.49
N LEU A 11 -6.96 0.15 -1.69
CA LEU A 11 -7.48 -1.16 -1.30
C LEU A 11 -8.68 -1.66 -2.12
N SER A 12 -9.42 -0.81 -2.83
CA SER A 12 -10.56 -1.29 -3.64
C SER A 12 -10.14 -2.15 -4.84
N ALA A 13 -8.86 -2.11 -5.25
CA ALA A 13 -8.32 -3.04 -6.24
C ALA A 13 -8.00 -4.44 -5.66
N CYS A 14 -7.89 -4.58 -4.33
CA CYS A 14 -7.70 -5.88 -3.66
C CYS A 14 -9.00 -6.41 -3.01
N ASP A 15 -9.93 -5.55 -2.61
CA ASP A 15 -11.13 -5.92 -1.84
C ASP A 15 -12.21 -6.69 -2.63
N THR A 16 -12.11 -6.84 -3.96
CA THR A 16 -13.07 -7.65 -4.73
C THR A 16 -12.70 -9.13 -4.87
N MET A 17 -11.58 -9.59 -4.32
CA MET A 17 -11.24 -11.01 -4.27
C MET A 17 -11.80 -11.65 -2.99
N ASP A 18 -13.12 -11.66 -2.86
CA ASP A 18 -13.84 -12.43 -1.83
C ASP A 18 -13.81 -13.92 -2.23
N MET A 19 -12.63 -14.54 -2.14
CA MET A 19 -12.42 -15.96 -2.45
C MET A 19 -12.39 -16.78 -1.17
N ASP A 20 -13.58 -17.28 -0.82
CA ASP A 20 -13.83 -18.32 0.19
C ASP A 20 -12.91 -19.52 -0.02
N SER A 21 -11.94 -19.73 0.87
CA SER A 21 -11.10 -20.93 0.89
C SER A 21 -10.89 -21.45 2.31
N GLY A 22 -11.92 -22.13 2.80
CA GLY A 22 -11.69 -23.19 3.78
C GLY A 22 -10.97 -24.35 3.12
N ASP A 23 -9.75 -24.66 3.54
CA ASP A 23 -9.41 -25.91 4.24
C ASP A 23 -7.87 -26.08 4.33
N THR A 24 -7.45 -26.56 5.50
CA THR A 24 -6.09 -26.69 5.98
C THR A 24 -5.46 -28.03 5.60
N GLY A 25 -4.20 -28.06 5.16
CA GLY A 25 -3.45 -29.31 5.00
C GLY A 25 -1.93 -29.11 4.93
N MET A 26 -1.24 -29.40 6.03
CA MET A 26 0.21 -29.34 6.23
C MET A 26 1.00 -30.54 5.62
N GLY A 27 2.27 -30.29 5.26
CA GLY A 27 3.39 -31.26 5.22
C GLY A 27 4.59 -30.70 4.44
N GLY A 28 5.70 -30.27 5.07
CA GLY A 28 6.95 -31.05 5.28
C GLY A 28 7.77 -31.16 3.98
N ASP A 29 9.05 -30.82 3.84
CA ASP A 29 10.25 -30.88 4.69
C ASP A 29 11.43 -30.20 3.88
N PRO A 30 12.75 -30.27 4.20
CA PRO A 30 13.64 -29.09 4.20
C PRO A 30 14.87 -29.15 3.26
N ALA A 31 15.61 -28.03 3.29
CA ALA A 31 17.04 -27.84 2.98
C ALA A 31 17.47 -27.76 1.50
N ASP A 32 18.02 -26.60 1.13
CA ASP A 32 19.14 -26.53 0.17
C ASP A 32 20.18 -25.49 0.61
N THR A 33 21.44 -25.83 0.37
CA THR A 33 22.67 -25.16 0.82
C THR A 33 23.58 -24.93 -0.38
N GLY A 34 24.07 -23.69 -0.55
CA GLY A 34 25.21 -23.36 -1.43
C GLY A 34 24.96 -22.10 -2.25
N GLU A 35 25.65 -20.97 -1.95
CA GLU A 35 26.83 -20.47 -2.68
C GLU A 35 26.44 -19.90 -4.08
N THR A 36 26.71 -18.65 -4.48
CA THR A 36 27.93 -17.84 -4.39
C THR A 36 27.62 -16.37 -4.66
N ALA A 37 28.51 -15.49 -4.19
CA ALA A 37 28.55 -14.05 -4.48
C ALA A 37 28.46 -13.71 -5.97
N ASP A 38 27.61 -12.75 -6.31
CA ASP A 38 27.75 -11.93 -7.52
C ASP A 38 27.91 -10.47 -7.11
N THR A 39 29.04 -9.89 -7.51
CA THR A 39 29.38 -8.49 -7.32
C THR A 39 29.40 -7.85 -8.68
N GLY A 40 28.35 -7.07 -8.96
CA GLY A 40 28.33 -6.17 -10.09
C GLY A 40 27.02 -6.28 -10.86
N ASP A 41 26.00 -5.58 -10.36
CA ASP A 41 25.07 -4.98 -11.30
C ASP A 41 24.83 -3.51 -11.00
N THR A 42 24.70 -2.81 -12.11
CA THR A 42 24.66 -1.37 -12.29
C THR A 42 23.55 -0.71 -11.50
N ALA A 43 23.73 0.59 -11.24
CA ALA A 43 22.72 1.47 -10.69
C ALA A 43 21.42 1.41 -11.51
N ASP A 44 20.49 0.55 -11.08
CA ASP A 44 19.09 0.67 -11.43
C ASP A 44 18.50 1.76 -10.54
N THR A 45 18.33 2.90 -11.18
CA THR A 45 17.60 4.06 -10.70
C THR A 45 16.14 3.69 -10.44
N ASN A 46 15.66 4.00 -9.22
CA ASN A 46 14.27 4.01 -8.76
C ASN A 46 13.67 2.68 -8.24
N ASP A 47 14.39 1.96 -7.40
CA ASP A 47 13.75 1.11 -6.39
C ASP A 47 13.25 2.04 -5.25
N LEU A 48 12.01 2.52 -5.36
CA LEU A 48 11.35 3.43 -4.41
C LEU A 48 10.95 2.72 -3.10
N VAL A 49 11.81 1.84 -2.60
CA VAL A 49 11.76 1.43 -1.20
C VAL A 49 12.51 2.50 -0.41
N SER A 50 11.94 3.71 -0.31
CA SER A 50 12.26 4.59 0.79
C SER A 50 11.85 3.83 2.05
N GLU A 51 12.77 3.45 2.94
CA GLU A 51 12.39 2.70 4.13
C GLU A 51 11.45 3.56 5.01
N CYS A 52 10.22 3.11 5.24
CA CYS A 52 9.22 3.79 6.07
C CYS A 52 9.67 3.75 7.55
N THR A 53 10.51 4.70 7.97
CA THR A 53 11.30 4.55 9.22
C THR A 53 11.05 5.64 10.26
N THR A 54 10.01 6.47 10.10
CA THR A 54 9.76 7.51 11.10
C THR A 54 9.11 6.94 12.35
N GLU A 55 9.82 7.00 13.47
CA GLU A 55 9.32 6.59 14.78
C GLU A 55 8.24 7.57 15.27
N ALA A 56 7.17 7.04 15.87
CA ALA A 56 6.11 7.87 16.42
C ALA A 56 6.63 8.72 17.59
N CYS A 57 6.46 10.04 17.49
CA CYS A 57 6.95 11.00 18.48
C CYS A 57 5.82 11.84 19.11
N GLY A 58 4.59 11.75 18.58
CA GLY A 58 3.46 12.57 19.00
C GLY A 58 3.63 14.05 18.64
N GLY A 59 3.18 14.95 19.52
CA GLY A 59 3.22 16.41 19.31
C GLY A 59 1.83 17.00 19.04
N ASP A 60 1.72 18.32 18.86
CA ASP A 60 0.44 18.96 18.51
C ASP A 60 0.26 18.97 17.00
N PRO A 61 -0.62 18.16 16.39
CA PRO A 61 -0.72 18.06 14.94
C PRO A 61 -1.59 19.17 14.32
N THR A 62 -2.07 20.13 15.11
CA THR A 62 -2.93 21.21 14.64
C THR A 62 -2.25 22.01 13.52
N GLY A 63 -2.92 22.15 12.37
CA GLY A 63 -2.38 22.86 11.22
C GLY A 63 -3.06 22.49 9.90
N GLU A 64 -2.59 23.13 8.83
CA GLU A 64 -2.86 22.74 7.45
C GLU A 64 -1.60 22.08 6.89
N TRP A 65 -1.78 20.91 6.30
CA TRP A 65 -0.71 20.03 5.86
C TRP A 65 -0.97 19.61 4.43
N THR A 66 0.08 19.48 3.62
CA THR A 66 0.02 19.00 2.23
C THR A 66 0.77 17.67 2.15
N ILE A 67 0.22 16.70 1.43
CA ILE A 67 0.92 15.42 1.18
C ILE A 67 2.21 15.74 0.41
N ALA A 68 3.34 15.36 0.98
CA ALA A 68 4.66 15.57 0.40
C ALA A 68 5.24 14.26 -0.14
N ASP A 69 5.04 13.16 0.59
CA ASP A 69 5.52 11.85 0.18
C ASP A 69 4.65 10.73 0.77
N VAL A 70 4.68 9.57 0.13
CA VAL A 70 4.03 8.36 0.60
C VAL A 70 4.98 7.20 0.46
N CYS A 71 5.21 6.56 1.58
CA CYS A 71 6.03 5.38 1.70
C CYS A 71 5.17 4.14 1.82
N PHE A 72 5.52 3.11 1.04
CA PHE A 72 4.84 1.81 1.03
C PHE A 72 5.89 0.72 1.15
N ASP A 73 5.83 -0.07 2.22
CA ASP A 73 6.74 -1.19 2.45
C ASP A 73 5.92 -2.47 2.70
N GLY A 74 5.30 -2.98 1.64
CA GLY A 74 4.45 -4.14 1.72
C GLY A 74 4.66 -5.10 0.55
N THR A 75 4.84 -6.38 0.86
CA THR A 75 4.44 -7.44 -0.06
C THR A 75 3.00 -7.81 0.30
N PRO A 76 2.00 -7.58 -0.57
CA PRO A 76 0.65 -8.02 -0.28
C PRO A 76 0.67 -9.54 -0.10
N SER A 77 0.24 -9.99 1.07
CA SER A 77 0.24 -11.40 1.47
C SER A 77 -0.78 -12.25 0.73
N ASP A 78 -1.64 -11.61 -0.08
CA ASP A 78 -2.92 -12.18 -0.49
C ASP A 78 -2.92 -12.67 -1.94
N LEU A 79 -1.79 -12.56 -2.65
CA LEU A 79 -1.63 -13.30 -3.90
C LEU A 79 -1.46 -14.78 -3.58
N GLN A 80 -2.49 -15.56 -3.90
CA GLN A 80 -2.69 -16.96 -3.45
C GLN A 80 -1.68 -17.97 -4.03
N CYS A 81 -0.64 -17.53 -4.73
CA CYS A 81 0.39 -18.40 -5.23
C CYS A 81 1.76 -18.07 -4.62
N GLU A 82 2.40 -19.10 -4.07
CA GLU A 82 3.71 -19.00 -3.47
C GLU A 82 4.74 -18.46 -4.49
N GLY A 83 5.48 -17.44 -4.06
CA GLY A 83 6.52 -16.81 -4.88
C GLY A 83 6.04 -15.66 -5.76
N SER A 84 4.74 -15.33 -5.77
CA SER A 84 4.29 -14.09 -6.38
C SER A 84 4.71 -12.86 -5.59
N THR A 85 4.94 -11.75 -6.29
CA THR A 85 5.29 -10.47 -5.65
C THR A 85 4.52 -9.33 -6.30
N ILE A 86 4.16 -8.32 -5.51
CA ILE A 86 3.69 -7.03 -6.03
C ILE A 86 4.70 -5.97 -5.63
N ARG A 87 5.01 -5.09 -6.58
CA ARG A 87 5.77 -3.87 -6.36
C ARG A 87 4.93 -2.68 -6.79
N LEU A 88 4.95 -1.63 -5.97
CA LEU A 88 4.35 -0.35 -6.33
C LEU A 88 5.48 0.61 -6.70
N SER A 89 5.27 1.41 -7.74
CA SER A 89 6.19 2.46 -8.17
C SER A 89 5.42 3.71 -8.56
N ASP A 90 6.15 4.81 -8.77
CA ASP A 90 5.59 6.07 -9.27
C ASP A 90 4.37 6.57 -8.48
N ILE A 91 4.42 6.35 -7.16
CA ILE A 91 3.37 6.80 -6.24
C ILE A 91 3.40 8.33 -6.24
N SER A 92 2.28 8.92 -6.62
CA SER A 92 2.04 10.35 -6.57
C SER A 92 0.71 10.58 -5.90
N MET A 93 0.69 11.39 -4.85
CA MET A 93 -0.54 11.81 -4.19
C MET A 93 -0.49 13.31 -3.99
N VAL A 94 -1.61 13.96 -4.32
CA VAL A 94 -1.80 15.39 -4.12
C VAL A 94 -3.04 15.55 -3.26
N GLY A 95 -2.86 16.14 -2.09
CA GLY A 95 -3.94 16.34 -1.14
C GLY A 95 -3.51 17.16 0.06
N THR A 96 -4.48 17.49 0.91
CA THR A 96 -4.29 18.29 2.10
C THR A 96 -5.02 17.69 3.30
N LEU A 97 -4.42 17.82 4.48
CA LEU A 97 -5.02 17.49 5.76
C LEU A 97 -5.06 18.76 6.63
N SER A 98 -6.24 19.13 7.10
CA SER A 98 -6.44 20.24 8.03
C SER A 98 -6.92 19.68 9.36
N LEU A 99 -6.14 19.91 10.42
CA LEU A 99 -6.47 19.53 11.80
C LEU A 99 -6.73 20.82 12.59
N ASN A 100 -8.00 21.13 12.82
CA ASN A 100 -8.40 22.38 13.47
C ASN A 100 -8.28 22.29 14.99
N ALA A 101 -7.96 23.41 15.64
CA ALA A 101 -7.83 23.50 17.09
C ALA A 101 -9.13 23.20 17.87
N ASP A 102 -10.28 23.19 17.19
CA ASP A 102 -11.57 22.83 17.78
C ASP A 102 -11.83 21.30 17.80
N GLY A 103 -10.86 20.51 17.34
CA GLY A 103 -10.97 19.06 17.25
C GLY A 103 -11.70 18.57 16.00
N THR A 104 -11.95 19.42 15.00
CA THR A 104 -12.47 19.00 13.69
C THR A 104 -11.36 18.86 12.65
N TYR A 105 -11.53 17.98 11.67
CA TYR A 105 -10.59 17.86 10.56
C TYR A 105 -11.28 17.89 9.20
N THR A 106 -10.50 18.23 8.18
CA THR A 106 -10.83 18.06 6.76
C THR A 106 -9.64 17.38 6.09
N ASN A 107 -9.88 16.28 5.39
CA ASN A 107 -8.91 15.63 4.52
C ASN A 107 -9.41 15.74 3.08
N GLU A 108 -8.55 16.16 2.15
CA GLU A 108 -8.87 16.29 0.73
C GLU A 108 -7.78 15.62 -0.10
N LEU A 109 -8.12 14.55 -0.79
CA LEU A 109 -7.31 13.98 -1.86
C LEU A 109 -7.77 14.60 -3.18
N VAL A 110 -6.89 15.34 -3.85
CA VAL A 110 -7.17 16.00 -5.14
C VAL A 110 -6.92 15.04 -6.29
N SER A 111 -5.84 14.26 -6.22
CA SER A 111 -5.49 13.24 -7.19
C SER A 111 -4.47 12.28 -6.61
N GLY A 112 -4.50 11.03 -7.04
CA GLY A 112 -3.40 10.11 -6.80
C GLY A 112 -3.18 9.21 -8.02
N ASN A 113 -1.98 8.67 -8.15
CA ASN A 113 -1.68 7.59 -9.08
C ASN A 113 -0.53 6.76 -8.51
N PHE A 114 -0.56 5.46 -8.78
CA PHE A 114 0.60 4.60 -8.59
C PHE A 114 0.66 3.59 -9.73
N GLU A 115 1.87 3.22 -10.11
CA GLU A 115 2.11 2.06 -10.93
C GLU A 115 2.24 0.83 -10.04
N SER A 116 1.76 -0.29 -10.56
CA SER A 116 1.81 -1.58 -9.89
C SER A 116 2.41 -2.59 -10.85
N ARG A 117 3.28 -3.44 -10.34
CA ARG A 117 3.90 -4.55 -11.04
C ARG A 117 3.66 -5.81 -10.23
N ILE A 118 3.04 -6.79 -10.84
CA ILE A 118 2.77 -8.10 -10.26
C ILE A 118 3.63 -9.11 -11.01
N ASP A 119 4.55 -9.76 -10.31
CA ASP A 119 5.35 -10.85 -10.85
C ASP A 119 4.72 -12.18 -10.38
N LEU A 120 4.26 -12.98 -11.34
CA LEU A 120 3.64 -14.28 -11.14
C LEU A 120 4.58 -15.38 -11.65
N PRO A 121 5.23 -16.17 -10.79
CA PRO A 121 6.02 -17.30 -11.25
C PRO A 121 5.18 -18.32 -12.01
N SER A 122 5.82 -19.18 -12.79
CA SER A 122 5.16 -20.26 -13.56
C SER A 122 4.32 -21.21 -12.69
N THR A 123 4.63 -21.32 -11.39
CA THR A 123 3.85 -22.09 -10.41
C THR A 123 2.47 -21.49 -10.13
N CYS A 124 2.25 -20.21 -10.48
CA CYS A 124 0.96 -19.54 -10.38
C CYS A 124 0.06 -19.78 -11.60
N LEU A 125 0.59 -20.34 -12.69
CA LEU A 125 -0.17 -20.60 -13.91
C LEU A 125 -0.74 -22.02 -13.86
N ASP A 126 -2.06 -22.12 -13.90
CA ASP A 126 -2.80 -23.37 -13.79
C ASP A 126 -3.63 -23.67 -15.05
N GLU A 127 -4.53 -24.65 -14.98
CA GLU A 127 -5.38 -25.01 -16.14
C GLU A 127 -6.40 -23.90 -16.49
N GLU A 128 -6.78 -23.05 -15.53
CA GLU A 128 -7.69 -21.93 -15.72
C GLU A 128 -6.96 -20.70 -16.28
N HIS A 129 -5.70 -20.52 -15.86
CA HIS A 129 -4.82 -19.43 -16.27
C HIS A 129 -3.52 -19.95 -16.90
N PRO A 130 -3.58 -20.62 -18.07
CA PRO A 130 -2.42 -21.28 -18.65
C PRO A 130 -1.36 -20.32 -19.23
N ASP A 131 -1.69 -19.04 -19.43
CA ASP A 131 -0.80 -18.05 -19.99
C ASP A 131 -1.10 -16.63 -19.49
N CYS A 132 -0.21 -15.68 -19.79
CA CYS A 132 -0.37 -14.29 -19.33
C CYS A 132 -1.57 -13.58 -19.97
N ALA A 133 -2.05 -14.05 -21.13
CA ALA A 133 -3.21 -13.45 -21.77
C ALA A 133 -4.51 -13.84 -21.07
N SER A 134 -4.61 -15.08 -20.54
CA SER A 134 -5.73 -15.48 -19.70
C SER A 134 -5.70 -14.77 -18.34
N VAL A 135 -4.52 -14.61 -17.71
CA VAL A 135 -4.38 -13.78 -16.50
C VAL A 135 -4.83 -12.34 -16.75
N GLN A 136 -4.38 -11.72 -17.85
CA GLN A 136 -4.76 -10.35 -18.19
C GLN A 136 -6.27 -10.21 -18.43
N ALA A 137 -6.93 -11.24 -18.96
CA ALA A 137 -8.38 -11.19 -19.20
C ALA A 137 -9.19 -11.12 -17.91
N GLU A 138 -8.66 -11.63 -16.80
CA GLU A 138 -9.29 -11.62 -15.47
C GLU A 138 -8.97 -10.35 -14.67
N ILE A 139 -7.81 -9.73 -14.92
CA ILE A 139 -7.35 -8.55 -14.17
C ILE A 139 -7.46 -7.30 -15.05
N ASP A 140 -8.61 -6.62 -14.97
CA ASP A 140 -8.86 -5.39 -15.73
C ASP A 140 -7.88 -4.25 -15.34
N GLY A 141 -7.50 -3.44 -16.33
CA GLY A 141 -6.56 -2.33 -16.13
C GLY A 141 -5.08 -2.71 -16.10
N TYR A 142 -4.74 -4.00 -16.21
CA TYR A 142 -3.36 -4.48 -16.27
C TYR A 142 -2.98 -4.95 -17.67
N THR A 143 -1.69 -4.87 -17.98
CA THR A 143 -1.06 -5.49 -19.15
C THR A 143 -0.11 -6.56 -18.65
N CYS A 144 -0.32 -7.82 -19.05
CA CYS A 144 0.51 -8.94 -18.62
C CYS A 144 1.34 -9.50 -19.78
N GLU A 145 2.63 -9.68 -19.54
CA GLU A 145 3.59 -10.21 -20.50
C GLU A 145 4.37 -11.40 -19.91
N ASP A 146 4.81 -12.32 -20.78
CA ASP A 146 5.64 -13.46 -20.38
C ASP A 146 7.02 -12.97 -19.88
N ASP A 147 7.47 -13.50 -18.74
CA ASP A 147 8.73 -13.11 -18.09
C ASP A 147 9.98 -13.78 -18.70
N GLY A 148 9.81 -14.66 -19.70
CA GLY A 148 10.85 -15.47 -20.34
C GLY A 148 11.21 -16.76 -19.59
N SER A 149 10.68 -16.94 -18.37
CA SER A 149 10.86 -18.10 -17.49
C SER A 149 9.58 -18.95 -17.37
N GLY A 150 8.53 -18.56 -18.11
CA GLY A 150 7.21 -19.19 -18.09
C GLY A 150 6.29 -18.64 -17.00
N GLY A 151 6.68 -17.55 -16.33
CA GLY A 151 5.81 -16.73 -15.49
C GLY A 151 5.27 -15.52 -16.25
N CYS A 152 4.56 -14.65 -15.53
CA CYS A 152 3.96 -13.44 -16.06
C CYS A 152 4.38 -12.22 -15.25
N VAL A 153 4.58 -11.09 -15.93
CA VAL A 153 4.72 -9.77 -15.33
C VAL A 153 3.52 -8.95 -15.76
N CYS A 154 2.66 -8.58 -14.81
CA CYS A 154 1.51 -7.72 -15.03
C CYS A 154 1.77 -6.31 -14.51
N THR A 155 1.64 -5.30 -15.37
CA THR A 155 1.77 -3.89 -14.98
C THR A 155 0.47 -3.13 -15.17
N GLY A 156 0.09 -2.31 -14.20
CA GLY A 156 -1.11 -1.48 -14.24
C GLY A 156 -0.88 -0.09 -13.63
N SER A 157 -1.55 0.92 -14.20
CA SER A 157 -1.63 2.27 -13.63
C SER A 157 -2.94 2.41 -12.88
N ASN A 158 -2.86 2.79 -11.61
CA ASN A 158 -4.01 2.84 -10.72
C ASN A 158 -4.26 4.31 -10.32
N PRO A 159 -5.07 5.06 -11.08
CA PRO A 159 -5.47 6.39 -10.69
C PRO A 159 -6.39 6.33 -9.47
N MET A 160 -6.20 7.25 -8.54
CA MET A 160 -7.11 7.47 -7.42
C MET A 160 -8.05 8.62 -7.74
N ASP A 161 -9.34 8.36 -7.64
CA ASP A 161 -10.35 9.42 -7.68
C ASP A 161 -10.17 10.41 -6.51
N PRO A 162 -10.48 11.69 -6.74
CA PRO A 162 -10.51 12.68 -5.67
C PRO A 162 -11.53 12.30 -4.61
N ALA A 163 -11.17 12.55 -3.35
CA ALA A 163 -12.00 12.28 -2.19
C ALA A 163 -11.90 13.40 -1.17
N THR A 164 -12.97 13.63 -0.44
CA THR A 164 -12.98 14.58 0.68
C THR A 164 -13.65 13.93 1.88
N ASP A 165 -13.03 14.07 3.03
CA ASP A 165 -13.52 13.58 4.30
C ASP A 165 -13.47 14.67 5.37
N VAL A 166 -14.46 14.66 6.26
CA VAL A 166 -14.59 15.63 7.34
C VAL A 166 -15.07 14.93 8.59
N GLY A 167 -14.52 15.31 9.74
CA GLY A 167 -14.86 14.65 10.98
C GLY A 167 -14.26 15.31 12.20
N THR A 168 -14.08 14.53 13.25
CA THR A 168 -13.39 14.95 14.47
C THR A 168 -12.07 14.22 14.63
N TRP A 169 -11.08 14.88 15.22
CA TRP A 169 -9.80 14.29 15.54
C TRP A 169 -9.47 14.39 17.03
N SER A 170 -8.62 13.48 17.49
CA SER A 170 -8.07 13.51 18.84
C SER A 170 -6.69 12.87 18.87
N VAL A 171 -5.92 13.17 19.92
CA VAL A 171 -4.60 12.59 20.14
C VAL A 171 -4.53 11.93 21.51
N SER A 172 -3.86 10.78 21.57
CA SER A 172 -3.58 10.06 22.82
C SER A 172 -2.13 9.55 22.80
N GLY A 173 -1.22 10.30 23.42
CA GLY A 173 0.21 9.96 23.40
C GLY A 173 0.80 10.18 22.01
N THR A 174 1.20 9.10 21.36
CA THR A 174 1.75 9.09 19.99
C THR A 174 0.73 8.65 18.94
N ASP A 175 -0.54 8.50 19.33
CA ASP A 175 -1.61 8.04 18.44
C ASP A 175 -2.51 9.21 18.04
N LEU A 176 -2.69 9.40 16.73
CA LEU A 176 -3.65 10.32 16.12
C LEU A 176 -4.88 9.52 15.72
N SER A 177 -6.05 10.01 16.12
CA SER A 177 -7.32 9.38 15.81
C SER A 177 -8.21 10.33 15.00
N LEU A 178 -8.71 9.88 13.85
CA LEU A 178 -9.69 10.59 13.01
C LEU A 178 -11.00 9.81 12.96
N ASP A 179 -12.12 10.46 13.24
CA ASP A 179 -13.46 9.87 13.20
C ASP A 179 -14.37 10.67 12.25
N ALA A 180 -14.67 10.08 11.10
CA ALA A 180 -15.60 10.58 10.09
C ALA A 180 -17.10 10.33 10.45
N GLY A 181 -17.38 9.91 11.68
CA GLY A 181 -18.72 9.59 12.17
C GLY A 181 -19.11 8.12 12.04
N ASN A 182 -18.17 7.24 11.68
CA ASN A 182 -18.41 5.81 11.53
C ASN A 182 -17.42 4.92 12.29
N GLY A 183 -16.61 5.52 13.16
CA GLY A 183 -15.52 4.85 13.83
C GLY A 183 -14.24 5.65 13.67
N ALA A 184 -13.44 5.59 14.72
CA ALA A 184 -12.15 6.24 14.78
C ALA A 184 -11.07 5.35 14.15
N ASP A 185 -10.44 5.85 13.09
CA ASP A 185 -9.19 5.31 12.58
C ASP A 185 -8.05 5.89 13.41
N THR A 186 -7.19 5.03 13.97
CA THR A 186 -6.11 5.43 14.88
C THR A 186 -4.78 4.97 14.31
N ALA A 187 -3.83 5.90 14.23
CA ALA A 187 -2.53 5.72 13.61
C ALA A 187 -1.42 6.36 14.48
N PRO A 188 -0.26 5.71 14.64
CA PRO A 188 0.91 6.36 15.21
C PRO A 188 1.30 7.57 14.36
N TYR A 189 1.77 8.65 15.01
CA TYR A 189 2.22 9.84 14.31
C TYR A 189 3.43 10.50 14.97
N CYS A 190 4.10 11.35 14.20
CA CYS A 190 5.15 12.23 14.67
C CYS A 190 5.01 13.61 14.01
N ASN A 191 4.86 14.66 14.82
CA ASN A 191 4.94 16.03 14.35
C ASN A 191 6.31 16.63 14.72
N ASP A 192 7.11 16.95 13.70
CA ASP A 192 8.31 17.77 13.82
C ASP A 192 8.14 19.09 13.07
N THR A 193 7.47 20.05 13.73
CA THR A 193 7.36 21.46 13.37
C THR A 193 6.78 21.77 11.98
N ASP A 194 7.49 21.42 10.91
CA ASP A 194 7.15 21.58 9.50
C ASP A 194 6.77 20.26 8.82
N GLU A 195 6.99 19.12 9.49
CA GLU A 195 6.71 17.78 8.98
C GLU A 195 5.75 17.01 9.90
N LEU A 196 4.76 16.36 9.31
CA LEU A 196 3.85 15.44 9.99
C LEU A 196 3.94 14.07 9.33
N TRP A 197 4.37 13.08 10.09
CA TRP A 197 4.39 11.68 9.69
C TRP A 197 3.22 10.93 10.32
N VAL A 198 2.49 10.16 9.52
CA VAL A 198 1.39 9.30 9.99
C VAL A 198 1.60 7.89 9.47
N ASP A 199 1.59 6.91 10.37
CA ASP A 199 1.75 5.49 10.06
C ASP A 199 0.40 4.78 10.00
N LEU A 200 0.01 4.40 8.78
CA LEU A 200 -1.24 3.74 8.45
C LEU A 200 -1.09 2.21 8.35
N SER A 201 0.05 1.66 8.78
CA SER A 201 0.29 0.21 8.79
C SER A 201 -0.76 -0.58 9.59
N GLY A 202 -1.20 -0.01 10.72
CA GLY A 202 -2.16 -0.65 11.62
C GLY A 202 -3.60 -0.73 11.10
N THR A 203 -3.96 0.05 10.07
CA THR A 203 -5.34 0.09 9.55
C THR A 203 -5.55 -0.82 8.35
N SER A 204 -4.51 -1.03 7.53
CA SER A 204 -4.58 -1.80 6.29
C SER A 204 -3.88 -3.16 6.35
N GLY A 205 -3.09 -3.42 7.39
CA GLY A 205 -2.21 -4.60 7.43
C GLY A 205 -1.01 -4.50 6.50
N ILE A 206 -0.91 -3.41 5.73
CA ILE A 206 0.20 -3.11 4.83
C ILE A 206 0.93 -1.89 5.38
N PRO A 207 2.27 -1.95 5.57
CA PRO A 207 3.03 -0.79 6.04
C PRO A 207 2.95 0.38 5.07
N ILE A 208 2.21 1.42 5.47
CA ILE A 208 2.02 2.66 4.72
C ILE A 208 2.35 3.82 5.65
N GLN A 209 3.26 4.70 5.25
CA GLN A 209 3.53 5.95 5.97
C GLN A 209 3.31 7.13 5.03
N VAL A 210 2.65 8.18 5.53
CA VAL A 210 2.42 9.41 4.77
C VAL A 210 3.17 10.55 5.44
N LEU A 211 3.98 11.26 4.65
CA LEU A 211 4.62 12.50 5.06
C LEU A 211 3.78 13.68 4.56
N PHE A 212 3.45 14.58 5.47
CA PHE A 212 2.87 15.85 5.15
C PHE A 212 3.80 17.01 5.53
N THR A 213 3.76 18.09 4.75
CA THR A 213 4.52 19.32 5.02
C THR A 213 3.62 20.55 5.03
N ARG A 214 4.02 21.60 5.74
CA ARG A 214 3.31 22.89 5.79
C ARG A 214 3.95 23.98 4.92
#